data_AF-A0A1X1MGI5-F1
#
_entry.id   AF-A0A1X1MGI5-F1
#
_cell.length_a   1.000
_cell.length_b   1.000
_cell.length_c   1.000
_cell.angle_alpha   90.00
_cell.angle_beta   90.00
_cell.angle_gamma   90.00
#
_symmetry.space_group_name_H-M   'P 1'
#
loop_
_entity.id
_entity.type
_entity.pdbx_description
1 polymer ?
#
loop_
_entity_poly.entity_id
_entity_poly.type
_entity_poly.pdbx_seq_one_letter_code
_entity_poly.pdbx_strand_id
1 'polypeptide(L)' 'MTSTAATETYRTARDLLINLRTDYGKALEEFRWPRFEGQFNWAIDWFDPIARNNDRVALWIVEEDGSERRCTYD' A
#
# COMPACT_ATOMS: atom_id res chain seq x y z
N MET A 1 -10.47 -11.96 12.88
CA MET A 1 -9.62 -12.67 11.90
C MET A 1 -10.02 -12.23 10.50
N THR A 2 -9.71 -10.99 10.11
CA THR A 2 -10.15 -10.38 8.84
C THR A 2 -9.04 -9.61 8.10
N SER A 3 -7.90 -9.37 8.77
CA SER A 3 -6.82 -8.52 8.24
C SER A 3 -6.21 -9.07 6.94
N THR A 4 -5.86 -10.36 6.88
CA THR A 4 -5.18 -10.92 5.68
C THR A 4 -6.04 -10.89 4.42
N ALA A 5 -7.34 -11.15 4.51
CA ALA A 5 -8.23 -11.16 3.35
C ALA A 5 -8.44 -9.76 2.77
N ALA A 6 -8.59 -8.75 3.63
CA ALA A 6 -8.69 -7.36 3.22
C ALA A 6 -7.37 -6.86 2.58
N THR A 7 -6.21 -7.25 3.15
CA THR A 7 -4.90 -6.96 2.57
C THR A 7 -4.77 -7.50 1.15
N GLU A 8 -5.06 -8.77 0.93
CA GLU A 8 -4.88 -9.40 -0.39
C GLU A 8 -5.89 -8.88 -1.43
N THR A 9 -7.12 -8.59 -1.01
CA THR A 9 -8.14 -7.97 -1.88
C THR A 9 -7.69 -6.58 -2.34
N TYR A 10 -7.20 -5.76 -1.41
CA TYR A 10 -6.65 -4.44 -1.75
C TYR A 10 -5.38 -4.55 -2.61
N ARG A 11 -4.46 -5.45 -2.25
CA ARG A 11 -3.19 -5.69 -2.98
C ARG A 11 -3.47 -6.02 -4.44
N THR A 12 -4.40 -6.93 -4.70
CA THR A 12 -4.75 -7.35 -6.06
C THR A 12 -5.24 -6.17 -6.90
N ALA A 13 -6.15 -5.36 -6.36
CA ALA A 13 -6.68 -4.19 -7.06
C ALA A 13 -5.60 -3.12 -7.31
N ARG A 14 -4.72 -2.88 -6.33
CA ARG A 14 -3.60 -1.93 -6.43
C ARG A 14 -2.57 -2.38 -7.47
N ASP A 15 -2.16 -3.65 -7.40
CA ASP A 15 -1.10 -4.18 -8.25
C ASP A 15 -1.56 -4.26 -9.71
N LEU A 16 -2.86 -4.50 -9.98
CA LEU A 16 -3.45 -4.34 -11.31
C LEU A 16 -3.21 -2.93 -11.87
N LEU A 17 -3.54 -1.89 -11.11
CA LEU A 17 -3.35 -0.50 -11.56
C LEU A 17 -1.86 -0.15 -11.77
N ILE A 18 -0.97 -0.65 -10.92
CA ILE A 18 0.48 -0.43 -11.08
C ILE A 18 1.03 -1.14 -12.33
N ASN A 19 0.55 -2.34 -12.60
CA ASN A 19 0.93 -3.10 -13.79
C ASN A 19 0.43 -2.41 -15.07
N LEU A 20 -0.77 -1.82 -15.03
CA LEU A 20 -1.39 -1.09 -16.13
C LEU A 20 -1.06 0.41 -16.15
N ARG A 21 -0.09 0.88 -15.36
CA ARG A 21 0.19 2.33 -15.17
C ARG A 21 0.48 3.12 -16.45
N THR A 22 0.86 2.45 -17.53
CA THR A 22 1.13 3.06 -18.86
C THR A 22 0.05 2.77 -19.90
N ASP A 23 -0.98 1.99 -19.57
CA ASP A 23 -2.09 1.63 -20.45
C ASP A 23 -3.43 2.01 -19.79
N TYR A 24 -3.79 3.28 -19.97
CA TYR A 24 -4.98 3.84 -19.35
C TYR A 24 -6.28 3.21 -19.85
N GLY A 25 -6.35 2.86 -21.14
CA GLY A 25 -7.54 2.22 -21.72
C GLY A 25 -7.80 0.87 -21.08
N LYS A 26 -6.77 0.04 -20.99
CA LYS A 26 -6.86 -1.26 -20.33
C LYS A 26 -7.12 -1.14 -18.83
N ALA A 27 -6.55 -0.14 -18.17
CA ALA A 27 -6.85 0.14 -16.76
C ALA A 27 -8.34 0.45 -16.54
N LEU A 28 -8.97 1.25 -17.41
CA LEU A 28 -10.41 1.52 -17.33
C LEU A 28 -11.26 0.28 -17.58
N GLU A 29 -10.87 -0.58 -18.53
CA GLU A 29 -11.61 -1.79 -18.88
C GLU A 29 -11.54 -2.86 -17.79
N GLU A 30 -10.36 -3.09 -17.21
CA GLU A 30 -10.09 -4.20 -16.29
C GLU A 30 -10.32 -3.83 -14.83
N PHE A 31 -10.14 -2.57 -14.43
CA PHE A 31 -10.24 -2.20 -13.03
C PHE A 31 -11.65 -2.37 -12.48
N ARG A 32 -11.75 -3.03 -11.33
CA ARG A 32 -12.97 -3.12 -10.54
C ARG A 32 -12.64 -2.74 -9.11
N TRP A 33 -13.48 -1.90 -8.51
CA TRP A 33 -13.34 -1.53 -7.11
C TRP A 33 -13.40 -2.78 -6.23
N PRO A 34 -12.43 -2.99 -5.32
CA PRO A 34 -12.45 -4.12 -4.40
C PRO A 34 -13.67 -4.03 -3.48
N ARG A 35 -14.23 -5.19 -3.15
CA ARG A 35 -15.31 -5.31 -2.16
C ARG A 35 -14.75 -5.94 -0.90
N PHE A 36 -14.97 -5.31 0.24
CA PHE A 36 -14.52 -5.79 1.54
C PHE A 36 -15.71 -6.30 2.35
N GLU A 37 -15.48 -7.37 3.09
CA GLU A 37 -16.45 -7.85 4.08
C GLU A 37 -16.34 -6.99 5.34
N GLY A 38 -17.24 -6.01 5.46
CA GLY A 38 -17.27 -5.10 6.61
C GLY A 38 -16.38 -3.87 6.44
N GLN A 39 -15.81 -3.39 7.54
CA GLN A 39 -15.00 -2.19 7.55
C GLN A 39 -13.62 -2.45 6.95
N PHE A 40 -13.13 -1.47 6.20
CA PHE A 40 -11.76 -1.44 5.69
C PHE A 40 -11.08 -0.17 6.21
N ASN A 41 -9.91 -0.33 6.80
CA ASN A 41 -9.04 0.77 7.19
C ASN A 41 -7.69 0.61 6.49
N TRP A 42 -7.35 1.56 5.62
CA TRP A 42 -6.13 1.49 4.84
C TRP A 42 -4.84 1.38 5.68
N ALA A 43 -4.77 2.03 6.84
CA ALA A 43 -3.61 1.94 7.70
C ALA A 43 -3.46 0.53 8.30
N ILE A 44 -4.55 -0.03 8.84
CA ILE A 44 -4.51 -1.32 9.55
C ILE A 44 -4.51 -2.51 8.57
N ASP A 45 -5.31 -2.45 7.51
CA ASP A 45 -5.57 -3.59 6.61
C ASP A 45 -4.61 -3.62 5.42
N TRP A 46 -3.91 -2.53 5.12
CA TRP A 46 -2.89 -2.50 4.06
C TRP A 46 -1.52 -2.09 4.58
N PHE A 47 -1.40 -0.93 5.23
CA PHE A 47 -0.09 -0.39 5.62
C PHE A 47 0.61 -1.27 6.67
N ASP A 48 -0.04 -1.63 7.76
CA ASP A 48 0.55 -2.49 8.80
C ASP A 48 1.04 -3.85 8.23
N PRO A 49 0.27 -4.59 7.42
CA PRO A 49 0.74 -5.83 6.79
C PRO A 49 1.98 -5.69 5.91
N ILE A 50 2.12 -4.59 5.14
CA ILE A 50 3.31 -4.36 4.30
C ILE A 50 4.52 -3.82 5.08
N ALA A 51 4.26 -3.26 6.26
CA ALA A 51 5.24 -2.72 7.18
C ALA A 51 5.91 -3.83 8.01
N ARG A 52 5.15 -4.87 8.38
CA ARG A 52 5.66 -5.99 9.19
C ARG A 52 6.88 -6.66 8.54
N ASN A 53 7.94 -6.80 9.32
CA ASN A 53 9.22 -7.42 8.90
C ASN A 53 9.85 -6.72 7.68
N ASN A 54 9.69 -5.40 7.57
CA ASN A 54 10.23 -4.60 6.49
C ASN A 54 11.22 -3.55 7.01
N ASP A 55 12.50 -3.92 7.02
CA ASP A 55 13.59 -3.06 7.54
C ASP A 55 13.98 -1.92 6.58
N ARG A 56 13.24 -1.69 5.50
CA ARG A 56 13.51 -0.59 4.57
C ARG A 56 13.19 0.74 5.23
N VAL A 57 13.91 1.79 4.84
CA VAL A 57 13.60 3.16 5.25
C VAL A 57 12.20 3.52 4.74
N ALA A 58 11.28 3.78 5.66
CA ALA A 58 9.89 4.18 5.41
C ALA A 58 9.76 5.70 5.31
N LEU A 59 10.56 6.43 6.10
CA LEU A 59 10.56 7.89 6.15
C LEU A 59 11.99 8.39 6.29
N TRP A 60 12.40 9.28 5.39
CA TRP A 60 13.66 9.99 5.48
C TRP A 60 13.37 11.49 5.50
N ILE A 61 13.65 12.10 6.64
CA ILE A 61 13.52 13.53 6.87
C ILE A 61 14.90 14.15 6.76
N VAL A 62 15.01 15.19 5.95
CA VAL A 62 16.21 16.01 5.78
C VAL A 62 15.83 17.41 6.22
N GLU A 63 16.49 17.89 7.27
CA GLU A 63 16.29 19.23 7.82
C GLU A 63 17.10 20.27 7.02
N GLU A 64 16.81 21.55 7.21
CA GLU A 64 17.49 22.65 6.50
C GLU A 64 19.00 22.73 6.79
N ASP A 65 19.42 22.29 7.99
CA ASP A 65 20.84 22.21 8.38
C ASP A 65 21.57 20.99 7.79
N GLY A 66 20.87 20.19 6.98
CA GLY A 66 21.38 18.97 6.36
C GLY A 66 21.38 17.75 7.27
N SER A 67 20.86 17.85 8.50
CA SER A 67 20.70 16.69 9.36
C SER A 67 19.63 15.73 8.81
N GLU A 68 19.87 14.44 9.03
CA GLU A 68 19.05 13.38 8.44
C GLU A 68 18.48 12.47 9.53
N ARG A 69 17.17 12.25 9.48
CA ARG A 69 16.49 11.22 10.28
C ARG A 69 15.86 10.19 9.36
N ARG A 70 16.26 8.92 9.53
CA ARG A 70 15.70 7.79 8.80
C ARG A 70 14.94 6.90 9.78
N CYS A 71 13.68 6.61 9.46
CA CYS A 71 12.81 5.70 10.22
C CYS A 71 12.45 4.50 9.35
N THR A 72 12.48 3.32 9.93
CA THR A 72 11.99 2.05 9.35
C THR A 72 10.47 1.94 9.50
N TYR A 73 9.90 0.83 9.04
CA TYR A 73 8.47 0.53 9.20
C TYR A 73 8.08 0.07 10.61
N ASP A 74 9.04 -0.46 11.39
CA ASP A 74 8.90 -0.79 12.81
C ASP A 74 9.08 0.42 13.74
#